data_AF-A0A921UB71-F1
#
_entry.id   AF-A0A921UB71-F1
#
_cell.length_a   1.000
_cell.length_b   1.000
_cell.length_c   1.000
_cell.angle_alpha   90.00
_cell.angle_beta   90.00
_cell.angle_gamma   90.00
#
_symmetry.space_group_name_H-M   'P 1'
#
loop_
_entity.id
_entity.type
_entity.pdbx_description
1 polymer ?
#
loop_
_entity_poly.entity_id
_entity_poly.type
_entity_poly.pdbx_seq_one_letter_code
_entity_poly.pdbx_strand_id
1 'polypeptide(L)'
;MSLEVENPPGIETTKQLKRQDSLYGDAEKVSSFKHHGSEGGWSRLLHLAFQSIGIIYGDVGTSPLYAISSTFPDGIKNHDDLLGVLSLILYTLILIPMVKYVFIVLYADDNGDGGTFALYSLISRHAKVRLIPNQQAEDAMVSNYGIEAPNSQLRRAQWLKQKLESSKAAKIGLFTITILGTSMVMGDGTLTPAISVLSAVSGIREKVPSLTETQVVWISVPILFALFSVQRYGTDKVGYSFAPIITVWFFLIAAIGMYNLVVHEIGVLRAFNPMYIVDYFRRNGKEGWVSLGGVILCVTGTEGMYADLSHFSIKAIQISFSTVLLPSVALCYIGQTAYLRKFPESVADTFFRSIPEIMFWPTFIIAILSAIIASQAMLSGAFAILSKALSLGCFPSVQVVHTSKSYAGQVYIPEVNFLMGLASIIVTITFRTTTEIGNAYGICVVTVFSITTHLTTIVMLLVWRKRWVPAILLLTCPHGLNDNMALRPRHEVLV
;
A
#
# COMPACT_ATOMS: atom_id res chain seq x y z
N MET A 1 -19.97 -23.38 84.32
CA MET A 1 -18.76 -23.82 83.61
C MET A 1 -19.25 -24.68 82.46
N SER A 2 -19.33 -24.07 81.28
CA SER A 2 -20.12 -24.57 80.15
C SER A 2 -19.30 -25.55 79.32
N LEU A 3 -19.97 -26.59 78.83
CA LEU A 3 -19.45 -27.67 78.00
C LEU A 3 -18.96 -27.13 76.64
N GLU A 4 -17.71 -27.40 76.28
CA GLU A 4 -17.22 -27.29 74.91
C GLU A 4 -17.15 -28.68 74.27
N VAL A 5 -17.79 -28.79 73.11
CA VAL A 5 -17.91 -29.98 72.27
C VAL A 5 -16.77 -29.95 71.25
N GLU A 6 -15.86 -30.91 71.31
CA GLU A 6 -14.78 -31.09 70.34
C GLU A 6 -15.23 -32.10 69.27
N ASN A 7 -15.29 -31.67 68.01
CA ASN A 7 -15.66 -32.49 66.84
C ASN A 7 -14.40 -33.02 66.09
N PRO A 8 -14.49 -34.16 65.38
CA PRO A 8 -13.36 -34.97 64.88
C PRO A 8 -12.72 -34.44 63.56
N PRO A 9 -11.57 -35.01 63.10
CA PRO A 9 -10.60 -34.32 62.27
C PRO A 9 -11.00 -34.18 60.79
N GLY A 10 -10.54 -33.08 60.19
CA GLY A 10 -10.81 -32.68 58.81
C GLY A 10 -10.17 -33.59 57.75
N ILE A 11 -10.95 -33.76 56.69
CA ILE A 11 -10.68 -34.50 55.46
C ILE A 11 -9.63 -33.78 54.60
N GLU A 12 -8.80 -34.60 53.94
CA GLU A 12 -7.73 -34.31 52.98
C GLU A 12 -7.87 -33.02 52.16
N THR A 13 -6.85 -32.16 52.25
CA THR A 13 -6.60 -31.06 51.31
C THR A 13 -6.41 -31.60 49.89
N THR A 14 -7.40 -31.36 49.03
CA THR A 14 -7.29 -31.58 47.59
C THR A 14 -6.22 -30.65 47.02
N LYS A 15 -5.14 -31.24 46.50
CA LYS A 15 -4.11 -30.56 45.68
C LYS A 15 -4.81 -29.72 44.61
N GLN A 16 -4.64 -28.40 44.65
CA GLN A 16 -4.90 -27.54 43.49
C GLN A 16 -3.99 -28.01 42.35
N LEU A 17 -4.57 -28.65 41.34
CA LEU A 17 -3.92 -28.96 40.09
C LEU A 17 -3.54 -27.64 39.41
N LYS A 18 -2.27 -27.26 39.55
CA LYS A 18 -1.66 -26.19 38.77
C LYS A 18 -1.52 -26.71 37.34
N ARG A 19 -2.45 -26.33 36.46
CA ARG A 19 -2.37 -26.66 35.03
C ARG A 19 -1.12 -25.99 34.45
N GLN A 20 -0.07 -26.79 34.30
CA GLN A 20 1.15 -26.43 33.58
C GLN A 20 0.88 -26.53 32.07
N ASP A 21 0.40 -25.44 31.47
CA ASP A 21 0.48 -25.23 30.03
C ASP A 21 1.18 -23.88 29.79
N SER A 22 2.44 -23.74 30.20
CA SER A 22 3.22 -22.48 30.07
C SER A 22 4.27 -22.50 28.96
N LEU A 23 4.34 -23.53 28.12
CA LEU A 23 5.34 -23.56 27.04
C LEU A 23 5.04 -22.61 25.86
N TYR A 24 3.80 -22.16 25.68
CA TYR A 24 3.44 -21.19 24.64
C TYR A 24 3.46 -19.73 25.15
N GLY A 25 3.07 -19.50 26.41
CA GLY A 25 3.02 -18.15 26.99
C GLY A 25 4.39 -17.53 27.30
N ASP A 26 5.41 -18.37 27.55
CA ASP A 26 6.77 -17.91 27.80
C ASP A 26 7.60 -17.75 26.51
N ALA A 27 7.19 -18.38 25.40
CA ALA A 27 7.83 -18.20 24.09
C ALA A 27 7.45 -16.85 23.44
N GLU A 28 6.25 -16.33 23.73
CA GLU A 28 5.77 -15.04 23.22
C GLU A 28 6.28 -13.84 24.04
N LYS A 29 6.75 -14.08 25.28
CA LYS A 29 7.33 -13.05 26.16
C LYS A 29 8.79 -12.71 25.87
N VAL A 30 9.46 -13.39 24.93
CA VAL A 30 10.87 -13.12 24.60
C VAL A 30 11.03 -12.00 23.55
N SER A 31 9.96 -11.47 22.96
CA SER A 31 10.07 -10.33 22.01
C SER A 31 9.75 -8.95 22.60
N SER A 32 9.38 -8.84 23.87
CA SER A 32 9.19 -7.53 24.51
C SER A 32 10.53 -7.00 25.03
N PHE A 33 11.25 -6.30 24.15
CA PHE A 33 12.46 -5.57 24.52
C PHE A 33 12.16 -4.57 25.65
N LYS A 34 12.66 -4.87 26.85
CA LYS A 34 12.77 -3.93 27.95
C LYS A 34 13.54 -2.68 27.50
N HIS A 35 12.91 -1.52 27.68
CA HIS A 35 13.54 -0.21 27.61
C HIS A 35 14.70 -0.08 28.62
N HIS A 36 15.94 -0.07 28.13
CA HIS A 36 17.10 0.56 28.79
C HIS A 36 18.14 0.97 27.74
N GLY A 37 18.60 2.24 27.81
CA GLY A 37 19.79 2.75 27.09
C GLY A 37 19.53 3.90 26.13
N SER A 38 19.70 5.13 26.62
CA SER A 38 19.40 6.43 25.97
C SER A 38 20.37 6.88 24.85
N GLU A 39 21.33 6.06 24.41
CA GLU A 39 22.32 6.48 23.41
C GLU A 39 22.26 5.73 22.07
N GLY A 40 21.39 4.71 21.94
CA GLY A 40 21.27 3.87 20.72
C GLY A 40 19.97 4.03 19.92
N GLY A 41 19.04 4.88 20.35
CA GLY A 41 17.69 4.96 19.77
C GLY A 41 17.65 5.55 18.36
N TRP A 42 18.36 6.65 18.12
CA TRP A 42 18.36 7.35 16.83
C TRP A 42 19.10 6.58 15.73
N SER A 43 20.24 5.97 16.05
CA SER A 43 20.98 5.14 15.08
C SER A 43 20.16 3.92 14.64
N ARG A 44 19.49 3.23 15.57
CA ARG A 44 18.57 2.14 15.25
C ARG A 44 17.39 2.62 14.42
N LEU A 45 16.78 3.75 14.79
CA LEU A 45 15.67 4.33 14.03
C LEU A 45 16.06 4.67 12.59
N LEU A 46 17.24 5.28 12.39
CA LEU A 46 17.77 5.59 11.06
C LEU A 46 18.10 4.33 10.27
N HIS A 47 18.61 3.29 10.93
CA HIS A 47 18.85 2.01 10.28
C HIS A 47 17.55 1.33 9.81
N LEU A 48 16.50 1.35 10.65
CA LEU A 48 15.17 0.88 10.26
C LEU A 48 14.58 1.73 9.12
N ALA A 49 14.77 3.05 9.16
CA ALA A 49 14.34 3.97 8.11
C ALA A 49 15.10 3.73 6.79
N PHE A 50 16.36 3.31 6.85
CA PHE A 50 17.11 2.91 5.66
C PHE A 50 16.60 1.58 5.09
N GLN A 51 16.31 0.60 5.96
CA GLN A 51 15.76 -0.68 5.53
C GLN A 51 14.34 -0.56 4.93
N SER A 52 13.49 0.32 5.48
CA SER A 52 12.16 0.57 4.92
C SER A 52 12.22 1.08 3.49
N ILE A 53 13.25 1.82 3.10
CA ILE A 53 13.44 2.29 1.71
C ILE A 53 13.46 1.12 0.72
N GLY A 54 14.19 0.05 1.04
CA GLY A 54 14.34 -1.09 0.15
C GLY A 54 13.12 -1.98 0.04
N ILE A 55 12.29 -2.03 1.08
CA ILE A 55 11.20 -3.00 1.18
C ILE A 55 9.84 -2.36 0.91
N ILE A 56 9.63 -1.10 1.30
CA ILE A 56 8.29 -0.49 1.30
C ILE A 56 8.04 0.33 0.03
N TYR A 57 9.08 0.95 -0.51
CA TYR A 57 8.95 2.09 -1.42
C TYR A 57 9.19 1.76 -2.89
N GLY A 58 9.47 0.51 -3.23
CA GLY A 58 9.78 0.13 -4.61
C GLY A 58 8.64 0.45 -5.57
N ASP A 59 7.38 0.16 -5.22
CA ASP A 59 6.24 0.37 -6.12
C ASP A 59 5.97 1.87 -6.35
N VAL A 60 5.76 2.64 -5.28
CA VAL A 60 5.61 4.10 -5.36
C VAL A 60 6.80 4.75 -6.09
N GLY A 61 8.01 4.26 -5.83
CA GLY A 61 9.24 4.78 -6.42
C GLY A 61 9.46 4.44 -7.89
N THR A 62 8.81 3.41 -8.42
CA THR A 62 8.91 3.00 -9.83
C THR A 62 7.77 3.55 -10.69
N SER A 63 6.73 4.11 -10.07
CA SER A 63 5.61 4.78 -10.77
C SER A 63 5.98 5.87 -11.80
N PRO A 64 7.11 6.62 -11.69
CA PRO A 64 7.51 7.56 -12.75
C PRO A 64 7.82 6.91 -14.10
N LEU A 65 8.03 5.58 -14.14
CA LEU A 65 8.24 4.83 -15.37
C LEU A 65 6.98 4.80 -16.25
N TYR A 66 5.78 4.93 -15.68
CA TYR A 66 4.52 4.71 -16.40
C TYR A 66 3.40 5.73 -16.12
N ALA A 67 3.46 6.51 -15.04
CA ALA A 67 2.33 7.36 -14.65
C ALA A 67 2.03 8.48 -15.67
N ILE A 68 3.04 9.19 -16.18
CA ILE A 68 2.81 10.29 -17.15
C ILE A 68 2.31 9.76 -18.49
N SER A 69 2.93 8.70 -19.03
CA SER A 69 2.49 8.10 -20.29
C SER A 69 1.07 7.55 -20.21
N SER A 70 0.70 6.99 -19.06
CA SER A 70 -0.69 6.54 -18.80
C SER A 70 -1.68 7.70 -18.62
N THR A 71 -1.22 8.88 -18.21
CA THR A 71 -2.07 10.07 -18.04
C THR A 71 -2.41 10.74 -19.38
N PHE A 72 -1.51 10.62 -20.36
CA PHE A 72 -1.68 11.18 -21.71
C PHE A 72 -1.61 10.08 -22.78
N PRO A 73 -2.57 9.12 -22.79
CA PRO A 73 -2.55 8.00 -23.72
C PRO A 73 -2.65 8.44 -25.19
N ASP A 74 -3.41 9.50 -25.45
CA ASP A 74 -3.61 10.08 -26.79
C ASP A 74 -2.65 11.25 -27.10
N GLY A 75 -1.62 11.43 -26.28
CA GLY A 75 -0.69 12.54 -26.40
C GLY A 75 -1.10 13.82 -25.68
N ILE A 76 -0.23 14.84 -25.75
CA ILE A 76 -0.44 16.14 -25.11
C ILE A 76 -1.14 17.08 -26.11
N LYS A 77 -2.41 17.42 -25.84
CA LYS A 77 -3.19 18.34 -26.70
C LYS A 77 -2.86 19.81 -26.45
N ASN A 78 -2.61 20.17 -25.18
CA ASN A 78 -2.29 21.53 -24.78
C ASN A 78 -1.05 21.54 -23.87
N HIS A 79 -0.07 22.39 -24.17
CA HIS A 79 1.17 22.51 -23.39
C HIS A 79 0.97 22.90 -21.93
N ASP A 80 -0.13 23.59 -21.61
CA ASP A 80 -0.43 23.97 -20.23
C ASP A 80 -1.07 22.83 -19.43
N ASP A 81 -1.49 21.75 -20.08
CA ASP A 81 -2.03 20.58 -19.38
C ASP A 81 -0.94 19.84 -18.60
N LEU A 82 0.31 19.96 -19.04
CA LEU A 82 1.48 19.49 -18.32
C LEU A 82 1.59 20.09 -16.91
N LEU A 83 1.33 21.39 -16.75
CA LEU A 83 1.34 22.04 -15.44
C LEU A 83 0.16 21.60 -14.58
N GLY A 84 -1.02 21.43 -15.19
CA GLY A 84 -2.21 20.91 -14.54
C GLY A 84 -2.02 19.50 -13.98
N VAL A 85 -1.52 18.59 -14.82
CA VAL A 85 -1.23 17.21 -14.45
C VAL A 85 -0.11 17.12 -13.43
N LEU A 86 0.97 17.88 -13.59
CA LEU A 86 2.02 17.93 -12.58
C LEU A 86 1.49 18.41 -11.22
N SER A 87 0.66 19.45 -11.22
CA SER A 87 0.00 19.93 -10.00
C SER A 87 -0.85 18.81 -9.38
N LEU A 88 -1.66 18.13 -10.18
CA LEU A 88 -2.44 16.96 -9.76
C LEU A 88 -1.58 15.86 -9.14
N ILE A 89 -0.47 15.48 -9.77
CA ILE A 89 0.45 14.45 -9.27
C ILE A 89 1.06 14.89 -7.92
N LEU A 90 1.59 16.11 -7.83
CA LEU A 90 2.20 16.63 -6.60
C LEU A 90 1.20 16.63 -5.43
N TYR A 91 -0.01 17.14 -5.65
CA TYR A 91 -1.05 17.15 -4.62
C TYR A 91 -1.56 15.74 -4.30
N THR A 92 -1.60 14.83 -5.27
CA THR A 92 -1.98 13.43 -5.04
C THR A 92 -0.95 12.74 -4.14
N LEU A 93 0.35 12.92 -4.39
CA LEU A 93 1.44 12.43 -3.53
C LEU A 93 1.42 13.04 -2.12
N ILE A 94 1.13 14.33 -2.00
CA ILE A 94 1.07 14.99 -0.68
C ILE A 94 -0.18 14.54 0.09
N LEU A 95 -1.34 14.49 -0.55
CA LEU A 95 -2.58 14.27 0.17
C LEU A 95 -2.83 12.78 0.47
N ILE A 96 -2.52 11.89 -0.48
CA ILE A 96 -2.78 10.46 -0.32
C ILE A 96 -1.67 9.79 0.50
N PRO A 97 -0.47 9.48 -0.03
CA PRO A 97 0.48 8.71 0.74
C PRO A 97 1.06 9.50 1.92
N MET A 98 1.38 10.79 1.77
CA MET A 98 1.96 11.57 2.88
C MET A 98 0.92 11.87 3.98
N VAL A 99 -0.10 12.68 3.70
CA VAL A 99 -1.05 13.12 4.73
C VAL A 99 -1.97 11.98 5.17
N LYS A 100 -2.68 11.33 4.25
CA LYS A 100 -3.63 10.27 4.61
C LYS A 100 -2.91 9.02 5.15
N TYR A 101 -1.92 8.45 4.45
CA TYR A 101 -1.35 7.19 4.93
C TYR A 101 -0.32 7.39 6.03
N VAL A 102 0.77 8.09 5.74
CA VAL A 102 1.93 8.19 6.63
C VAL A 102 1.62 8.89 7.96
N PHE A 103 0.75 9.91 7.95
CA PHE A 103 0.39 10.64 9.17
C PHE A 103 -0.91 10.20 9.83
N ILE A 104 -1.77 9.44 9.15
CA ILE A 104 -3.07 9.06 9.70
C ILE A 104 -3.29 7.54 9.67
N VAL A 105 -3.36 6.90 8.51
CA VAL A 105 -3.72 5.46 8.41
C VAL A 105 -2.68 4.55 9.08
N LEU A 106 -1.39 4.89 9.08
CA LEU A 106 -0.36 4.09 9.76
C LEU A 106 -0.60 3.92 11.27
N TYR A 107 -1.35 4.81 11.92
CA TYR A 107 -1.72 4.67 13.34
C TYR A 107 -2.92 3.75 13.56
N ALA A 108 -3.62 3.36 12.48
CA ALA A 108 -4.76 2.46 12.53
C ALA A 108 -4.26 1.02 12.34
N ASP A 109 -3.33 0.59 13.19
CA ASP A 109 -2.78 -0.76 13.20
C ASP A 109 -3.48 -1.66 14.24
N ASP A 110 -3.40 -2.97 14.03
CA ASP A 110 -3.82 -3.99 14.99
C ASP A 110 -2.56 -4.75 15.45
N ASN A 111 -2.05 -4.40 16.64
CA ASN A 111 -0.82 -4.96 17.22
C ASN A 111 0.42 -4.82 16.29
N GLY A 112 0.54 -3.69 15.60
CA GLY A 112 1.61 -3.43 14.64
C GLY A 112 1.35 -3.94 13.23
N ASP A 113 0.30 -4.74 13.00
CA ASP A 113 -0.10 -5.16 11.65
C ASP A 113 -0.99 -4.08 11.00
N GLY A 114 -0.75 -3.79 9.71
CA GLY A 114 -1.58 -2.88 8.92
C GLY A 114 -2.34 -3.61 7.80
N GLY A 115 -2.99 -2.83 6.93
CA GLY A 115 -3.82 -3.34 5.84
C GLY A 115 -5.31 -3.50 6.16
N THR A 116 -6.09 -3.87 5.15
CA THR A 116 -7.55 -3.99 5.21
C THR A 116 -8.03 -4.99 6.27
N PHE A 117 -7.32 -6.09 6.45
CA PHE A 117 -7.65 -7.10 7.46
C PHE A 117 -7.34 -6.65 8.89
N ALA A 118 -6.27 -5.88 9.11
CA ALA A 118 -5.97 -5.30 10.42
C ALA A 118 -7.10 -4.34 10.85
N LEU A 119 -7.59 -3.50 9.93
CA LEU A 119 -8.75 -2.64 10.17
C LEU A 119 -10.00 -3.46 10.53
N TYR A 120 -10.28 -4.54 9.81
CA TYR A 120 -11.42 -5.42 10.11
C TYR A 120 -11.31 -6.08 11.49
N SER A 121 -10.13 -6.59 11.84
CA SER A 121 -9.85 -7.19 13.14
C SER A 121 -10.10 -6.18 14.27
N LEU A 122 -9.56 -4.96 14.12
CA LEU A 122 -9.71 -3.88 15.08
C LEU A 122 -11.18 -3.48 15.29
N ILE A 123 -11.96 -3.37 14.20
CA ILE A 123 -13.41 -3.11 14.27
C ILE A 123 -14.14 -4.25 14.98
N SER A 124 -13.86 -5.50 14.60
CA SER A 124 -14.51 -6.70 15.15
C SER A 124 -14.23 -6.87 16.65
N ARG A 125 -13.03 -6.51 17.11
CA ARG A 125 -12.62 -6.51 18.52
C ARG A 125 -13.40 -5.51 19.36
N HIS A 126 -13.56 -4.27 18.88
CA HIS A 126 -14.21 -3.19 19.63
C HIS A 126 -15.74 -3.21 19.57
N ALA A 127 -16.29 -3.69 18.45
CA ALA A 127 -17.73 -3.72 18.21
C ALA A 127 -18.36 -5.10 18.46
N LYS A 128 -17.65 -6.13 18.95
CA LYS A 128 -18.16 -7.51 19.06
C LYS A 128 -18.88 -8.00 17.79
N VAL A 129 -18.48 -7.47 16.64
CA VAL A 129 -18.97 -7.86 15.31
C VAL A 129 -18.15 -9.08 14.90
N ARG A 130 -18.35 -10.20 15.60
CA ARG A 130 -17.61 -11.44 15.32
C ARG A 130 -18.52 -12.39 14.55
N LEU A 131 -18.19 -12.65 13.29
CA LEU A 131 -18.79 -13.74 12.51
C LEU A 131 -18.03 -15.07 12.72
N ILE A 132 -16.75 -15.02 13.12
CA ILE A 132 -15.88 -16.19 13.34
C ILE A 132 -15.02 -15.96 14.60
N PRO A 133 -14.86 -16.92 15.54
CA PRO A 133 -14.14 -16.71 16.80
C PRO A 133 -12.62 -16.84 16.60
N ASN A 134 -11.83 -15.83 17.01
CA ASN A 134 -10.38 -15.95 17.20
C ASN A 134 -10.05 -15.80 18.69
N GLN A 135 -9.17 -16.67 19.23
CA GLN A 135 -8.76 -16.69 20.64
C GLN A 135 -7.39 -16.02 20.79
N GLN A 136 -7.34 -14.69 20.79
CA GLN A 136 -6.13 -13.99 21.26
C GLN A 136 -6.30 -13.60 22.73
N ALA A 137 -5.27 -13.87 23.55
CA ALA A 137 -5.30 -13.69 25.01
C ALA A 137 -5.61 -12.24 25.45
N GLU A 138 -5.34 -11.27 24.58
CA GLU A 138 -5.56 -9.84 24.81
C GLU A 138 -7.03 -9.41 24.70
N ASP A 139 -7.90 -10.25 24.14
CA ASP A 139 -9.35 -10.01 24.06
C ASP A 139 -10.01 -10.01 25.45
N ALA A 140 -9.39 -10.66 26.43
CA ALA A 140 -9.89 -10.73 27.79
C ALA A 140 -9.74 -9.40 28.58
N MET A 141 -8.85 -8.49 28.14
CA MET A 141 -8.53 -7.26 28.89
C MET A 141 -9.31 -6.02 28.45
N VAL A 142 -9.95 -6.04 27.27
CA VAL A 142 -10.72 -4.88 26.73
C VAL A 142 -12.08 -4.70 27.43
N SER A 143 -12.50 -5.68 28.25
CA SER A 143 -13.75 -5.63 29.03
C SER A 143 -13.66 -4.81 30.32
N ASN A 144 -12.47 -4.38 30.74
CA ASN A 144 -12.29 -3.56 31.94
C ASN A 144 -12.05 -2.10 31.55
N TYR A 145 -13.12 -1.34 31.37
CA TYR A 145 -13.01 0.12 31.35
C TYR A 145 -13.89 0.76 32.41
N GLY A 146 -13.24 1.57 33.24
CA GLY A 146 -13.84 2.41 34.27
C GLY A 146 -14.81 3.44 33.70
N ILE A 147 -15.64 3.94 34.60
CA ILE A 147 -16.74 4.86 34.31
C ILE A 147 -16.17 6.24 33.93
N GLU A 148 -16.11 6.53 32.63
CA GLU A 148 -15.83 7.87 32.09
C GLU A 148 -17.12 8.67 31.84
N ALA A 149 -17.08 9.97 32.10
CA ALA A 149 -18.23 10.87 31.93
C ALA A 149 -18.72 10.95 30.46
N PRO A 150 -20.04 11.08 30.22
CA PRO A 150 -20.61 10.98 28.87
C PRO A 150 -20.27 12.20 27.99
N ASN A 151 -19.32 12.02 27.07
CA ASN A 151 -19.01 12.97 26.00
C ASN A 151 -19.80 12.63 24.71
N SER A 152 -20.12 13.64 23.90
CA SER A 152 -20.73 13.51 22.56
C SER A 152 -20.01 12.50 21.65
N GLN A 153 -18.68 12.39 21.78
CA GLN A 153 -17.84 11.42 21.07
C GLN A 153 -18.14 9.98 21.50
N LEU A 154 -18.31 9.76 22.81
CA LEU A 154 -18.63 8.46 23.40
C LEU A 154 -20.00 7.95 22.94
N ARG A 155 -21.02 8.84 22.92
CA ARG A 155 -22.37 8.49 22.47
C ARG A 155 -22.40 8.00 21.02
N ARG A 156 -21.59 8.59 20.14
CA ARG A 156 -21.52 8.17 18.72
C ARG A 156 -20.82 6.83 18.55
N ALA A 157 -19.71 6.62 19.25
CA ALA A 157 -19.02 5.33 19.24
C ALA A 157 -19.94 4.22 19.75
N GLN A 158 -20.70 4.48 20.82
CA GLN A 158 -21.72 3.55 21.35
C GLN A 158 -22.86 3.31 20.36
N TRP A 159 -23.38 4.35 19.71
CA TRP A 159 -24.43 4.23 18.69
C TRP A 159 -23.97 3.39 17.48
N LEU A 160 -22.77 3.68 16.96
CA LEU A 160 -22.21 2.96 15.82
C LEU A 160 -21.92 1.51 16.18
N LYS A 161 -21.36 1.27 17.38
CA LYS A 161 -21.20 -0.07 17.96
C LYS A 161 -22.53 -0.80 18.03
N GLN A 162 -23.56 -0.20 18.60
CA GLN A 162 -24.88 -0.83 18.74
C GLN A 162 -25.51 -1.14 17.37
N LYS A 163 -25.36 -0.26 16.38
CA LYS A 163 -25.82 -0.50 15.00
C LYS A 163 -25.09 -1.68 14.35
N LEU A 164 -23.77 -1.76 14.52
CA LEU A 164 -22.97 -2.85 13.97
C LEU A 164 -23.23 -4.17 14.71
N GLU A 165 -23.42 -4.14 16.03
CA GLU A 165 -23.75 -5.31 16.86
C GLU A 165 -25.14 -5.87 16.54
N SER A 166 -26.14 -4.99 16.38
CA SER A 166 -27.55 -5.38 16.20
C SER A 166 -27.87 -5.86 14.78
N SER A 167 -27.19 -5.34 13.76
CA SER A 167 -27.52 -5.65 12.37
C SER A 167 -26.66 -6.77 11.80
N LYS A 168 -27.26 -7.95 11.58
CA LYS A 168 -26.61 -9.07 10.87
C LYS A 168 -26.16 -8.66 9.46
N ALA A 169 -26.94 -7.84 8.76
CA ALA A 169 -26.59 -7.30 7.45
C ALA A 169 -25.34 -6.42 7.49
N ALA A 170 -25.15 -5.62 8.55
CA ALA A 170 -23.95 -4.80 8.70
C ALA A 170 -22.69 -5.65 8.95
N LYS A 171 -22.80 -6.75 9.70
CA LYS A 171 -21.70 -7.70 9.91
C LYS A 171 -21.29 -8.37 8.60
N ILE A 172 -22.27 -8.86 7.84
CA ILE A 172 -22.05 -9.48 6.53
C ILE A 172 -21.44 -8.45 5.56
N GLY A 173 -22.01 -7.25 5.48
CA GLY A 173 -21.51 -6.19 4.61
C GLY A 173 -20.06 -5.79 4.93
N LEU A 174 -19.72 -5.63 6.21
CA LEU A 174 -18.36 -5.32 6.65
C LEU A 174 -17.37 -6.42 6.25
N PHE A 175 -17.74 -7.68 6.46
CA PHE A 175 -16.93 -8.82 6.08
C PHE A 175 -16.74 -8.89 4.55
N THR A 176 -17.82 -8.78 3.76
CA THR A 176 -17.75 -8.80 2.29
C THR A 176 -16.88 -7.67 1.73
N ILE A 177 -17.00 -6.46 2.28
CA ILE A 177 -16.16 -5.31 1.88
C ILE A 177 -14.68 -5.60 2.19
N THR A 178 -14.39 -6.26 3.32
CA THR A 178 -13.01 -6.63 3.70
C THR A 178 -12.41 -7.66 2.76
N ILE A 179 -13.20 -8.70 2.40
CA ILE A 179 -12.79 -9.72 1.43
C ILE A 179 -12.57 -9.09 0.05
N LEU A 180 -13.47 -8.21 -0.39
CA LEU A 180 -13.31 -7.45 -1.64
C LEU A 180 -12.05 -6.58 -1.63
N GLY A 181 -11.78 -5.88 -0.52
CA GLY A 181 -10.56 -5.08 -0.37
C GLY A 181 -9.31 -5.95 -0.48
N THR A 182 -9.32 -7.12 0.15
CA THR A 182 -8.21 -8.07 0.06
C THR A 182 -8.00 -8.61 -1.35
N SER A 183 -9.07 -9.01 -2.04
CA SER A 183 -8.95 -9.49 -3.41
C SER A 183 -8.41 -8.41 -4.35
N MET A 184 -8.76 -7.15 -4.11
CA MET A 184 -8.22 -6.01 -4.87
C MET A 184 -6.73 -5.79 -4.56
N VAL A 185 -6.28 -5.90 -3.30
CA VAL A 185 -4.84 -5.85 -2.96
C VAL A 185 -4.06 -7.01 -3.60
N MET A 186 -4.66 -8.20 -3.72
CA MET A 186 -4.05 -9.30 -4.49
C MET A 186 -3.98 -9.01 -5.99
N GLY A 187 -4.99 -8.33 -6.54
CA GLY A 187 -4.98 -7.82 -7.91
C GLY A 187 -3.84 -6.82 -8.13
N ASP A 188 -3.68 -5.86 -7.22
CA ASP A 188 -2.57 -4.90 -7.19
C ASP A 188 -1.20 -5.63 -7.19
N GLY A 189 -1.01 -6.61 -6.30
CA GLY A 189 0.20 -7.43 -6.26
C GLY A 189 0.46 -8.28 -7.51
N THR A 190 -0.56 -8.49 -8.36
CA THR A 190 -0.45 -9.18 -9.66
C THR A 190 -0.17 -8.20 -10.81
N LEU A 191 -0.71 -6.99 -10.74
CA LEU A 191 -0.51 -5.96 -11.76
C LEU A 191 0.84 -5.25 -11.61
N THR A 192 1.33 -5.07 -10.37
CA THR A 192 2.60 -4.40 -10.07
C THR A 192 3.78 -5.02 -10.83
N PRO A 193 4.01 -6.35 -10.81
CA PRO A 193 5.13 -6.95 -11.51
C PRO A 193 5.00 -6.81 -13.02
N ALA A 194 3.78 -6.97 -13.55
CA ALA A 194 3.51 -6.82 -14.98
C ALA A 194 3.83 -5.40 -15.47
N ILE A 195 3.30 -4.36 -14.82
CA ILE A 195 3.49 -2.98 -15.28
C ILE A 195 4.91 -2.48 -15.01
N SER A 196 5.48 -2.74 -13.83
CA SER A 196 6.79 -2.20 -13.45
C SER A 196 7.91 -2.80 -14.28
N VAL A 197 7.93 -4.13 -14.46
CA VAL A 197 8.94 -4.82 -15.27
C VAL A 197 8.79 -4.46 -16.74
N LEU A 198 7.57 -4.49 -17.28
CA LEU A 198 7.34 -4.11 -18.69
C LEU A 198 7.80 -2.67 -18.94
N SER A 199 7.44 -1.72 -18.06
CA SER A 199 7.84 -0.31 -18.21
C SER A 199 9.36 -0.12 -18.10
N ALA A 200 10.03 -0.82 -17.20
CA ALA A 200 11.49 -0.76 -17.08
C ALA A 200 12.19 -1.33 -18.32
N VAL A 201 11.72 -2.47 -18.83
CA VAL A 201 12.31 -3.13 -20.01
C VAL A 201 12.03 -2.32 -21.28
N SER A 202 10.86 -1.67 -21.41
CA SER A 202 10.52 -0.81 -22.55
C SER A 202 11.56 0.28 -22.82
N GLY A 203 12.32 0.71 -21.81
CA GLY A 203 13.42 1.66 -21.98
C GLY A 203 14.48 1.24 -23.00
N ILE A 204 14.62 -0.06 -23.29
CA ILE A 204 15.56 -0.55 -24.31
C ILE A 204 15.26 0.01 -25.71
N ARG A 205 14.00 0.35 -25.99
CA ARG A 205 13.55 0.90 -27.28
C ARG A 205 14.16 2.27 -27.56
N GLU A 206 14.60 2.99 -26.53
CA GLU A 206 15.27 4.28 -26.70
C GLU A 206 16.63 4.13 -27.39
N LYS A 207 17.35 3.02 -27.15
CA LYS A 207 18.63 2.73 -27.83
C LYS A 207 18.48 1.79 -29.00
N VAL A 208 17.38 1.04 -29.08
CA VAL A 208 17.08 0.13 -30.19
C VAL A 208 15.63 0.36 -30.66
N PRO A 209 15.37 1.43 -31.45
CA PRO A 209 14.01 1.77 -31.90
C PRO A 209 13.35 0.71 -32.80
N SER A 210 14.14 -0.21 -33.36
CA SER A 210 13.65 -1.32 -34.19
C SER A 210 12.95 -2.43 -33.38
N LEU A 211 13.03 -2.41 -32.05
CA LEU A 211 12.35 -3.38 -31.19
C LEU A 211 10.84 -3.11 -31.17
N THR A 212 10.07 -4.15 -31.50
CA THR A 212 8.62 -4.15 -31.42
C THR A 212 8.15 -4.33 -29.96
N GLU A 213 6.97 -3.81 -29.62
CA GLU A 213 6.29 -4.05 -28.32
C GLU A 213 6.28 -5.54 -27.94
N THR A 214 5.97 -6.40 -28.91
CA THR A 214 5.96 -7.86 -28.73
C THR A 214 7.32 -8.41 -28.30
N GLN A 215 8.42 -7.90 -28.84
CA GLN A 215 9.77 -8.33 -28.44
C GLN A 215 10.10 -7.88 -27.02
N VAL A 216 9.70 -6.67 -26.63
CA VAL A 216 9.87 -6.17 -25.24
C VAL A 216 9.10 -7.04 -24.24
N VAL A 217 7.88 -7.43 -24.59
CA VAL A 217 7.07 -8.38 -23.80
C VAL A 217 7.81 -9.71 -23.62
N TRP A 218 8.38 -10.29 -24.70
CA TRP A 218 9.14 -11.54 -24.61
C TRP A 218 10.46 -11.43 -23.84
N ILE A 219 11.06 -10.24 -23.75
CA ILE A 219 12.20 -9.97 -22.84
C ILE A 219 11.73 -9.90 -21.38
N SER A 220 10.54 -9.35 -21.14
CA SER A 220 9.96 -9.18 -19.80
C SER A 220 9.52 -10.49 -19.17
N VAL A 221 9.00 -11.44 -19.96
CA VAL A 221 8.49 -12.74 -19.44
C VAL A 221 9.56 -13.56 -18.70
N PRO A 222 10.78 -13.76 -19.22
CA PRO A 222 11.85 -14.42 -18.46
C PRO A 222 12.23 -13.71 -17.16
N ILE A 223 12.19 -12.37 -17.13
CA ILE A 223 12.46 -11.58 -15.93
C ILE A 223 11.38 -11.84 -14.88
N LEU A 224 10.10 -11.83 -15.28
CA LEU A 224 8.99 -12.18 -14.40
C LEU A 224 9.12 -13.61 -13.88
N PHE A 225 9.40 -14.58 -14.76
CA PHE A 225 9.57 -15.97 -14.34
C PHE A 225 10.72 -16.13 -13.32
N ALA A 226 11.86 -15.47 -13.56
CA ALA A 226 12.99 -15.47 -12.64
C ALA A 226 12.61 -14.81 -11.30
N LEU A 227 11.91 -13.68 -11.34
CA LEU A 227 11.42 -12.96 -10.16
C LEU A 227 10.59 -13.88 -9.28
N PHE A 228 9.56 -14.51 -9.85
CA PHE A 228 8.65 -15.40 -9.10
C PHE A 228 9.32 -16.71 -8.65
N SER A 229 10.36 -17.17 -9.36
CA SER A 229 11.15 -18.35 -8.97
C SER A 229 12.07 -18.11 -7.78
N VAL A 230 12.59 -16.89 -7.63
CA VAL A 230 13.51 -16.50 -6.55
C VAL A 230 12.77 -16.26 -5.21
N GLN A 231 11.45 -16.03 -5.24
CA GLN A 231 10.61 -15.75 -4.07
C GLN A 231 10.77 -16.75 -2.92
N ARG A 232 11.01 -18.03 -3.24
CA ARG A 232 11.18 -19.11 -2.25
C ARG A 232 12.34 -18.90 -1.27
N TYR A 233 13.30 -18.03 -1.60
CA TYR A 233 14.46 -17.76 -0.75
C TYR A 233 14.17 -16.73 0.35
N GLY A 234 12.98 -16.11 0.34
CA GLY A 234 12.47 -15.22 1.39
C GLY A 234 13.10 -13.84 1.40
N THR A 235 12.41 -12.87 2.02
CA THR A 235 12.85 -11.47 2.14
C THR A 235 13.97 -11.28 3.17
N ASP A 236 14.13 -12.18 4.15
CA ASP A 236 15.18 -12.09 5.20
C ASP A 236 16.61 -12.05 4.62
N LYS A 237 16.88 -12.89 3.62
CA LYS A 237 18.21 -13.01 3.01
C LYS A 237 18.49 -11.97 1.93
N VAL A 238 17.45 -11.41 1.32
CA VAL A 238 17.58 -10.55 0.14
C VAL A 238 17.32 -9.07 0.47
N GLY A 239 16.57 -8.77 1.54
CA GLY A 239 16.19 -7.42 1.96
C GLY A 239 17.37 -6.50 2.28
N TYR A 240 18.49 -7.04 2.78
CA TYR A 240 19.72 -6.27 3.00
C TYR A 240 20.31 -5.69 1.71
N SER A 241 20.13 -6.37 0.58
CA SER A 241 20.60 -5.91 -0.72
C SER A 241 19.64 -4.93 -1.40
N PHE A 242 18.36 -4.93 -1.00
CA PHE A 242 17.33 -4.08 -1.61
C PHE A 242 17.47 -2.60 -1.24
N ALA A 243 17.74 -2.30 0.03
CA ALA A 243 17.85 -0.92 0.51
C ALA A 243 18.93 -0.12 -0.23
N PRO A 244 20.16 -0.62 -0.45
CA PRO A 244 21.15 0.06 -1.28
C PRO A 244 20.69 0.32 -2.72
N ILE A 245 20.09 -0.68 -3.38
CA ILE A 245 19.65 -0.56 -4.78
C ILE A 245 18.57 0.52 -4.91
N ILE A 246 17.54 0.48 -4.06
CA ILE A 246 16.46 1.47 -4.10
C ILE A 246 16.94 2.86 -3.67
N THR A 247 17.92 2.95 -2.76
CA THR A 247 18.53 4.24 -2.42
C THR A 247 19.26 4.85 -3.61
N VAL A 248 20.03 4.04 -4.36
CA VAL A 248 20.68 4.48 -5.60
C VAL A 248 19.63 4.88 -6.64
N TRP A 249 18.55 4.12 -6.77
CA TRP A 249 17.42 4.49 -7.64
C TRP A 249 16.83 5.86 -7.29
N PHE A 250 16.50 6.08 -6.02
CA PHE A 250 15.94 7.36 -5.57
C PHE A 250 16.90 8.54 -5.77
N PHE A 251 18.20 8.30 -5.60
CA PHE A 251 19.21 9.30 -5.92
C PHE A 251 19.27 9.60 -7.43
N LEU A 252 19.25 8.57 -8.28
CA LEU A 252 19.29 8.73 -9.73
C LEU A 252 18.08 9.49 -10.27
N ILE A 253 16.86 9.13 -9.87
CA ILE A 253 15.66 9.82 -10.36
C ILE A 253 15.58 11.26 -9.86
N ALA A 254 16.06 11.53 -8.63
CA ALA A 254 16.13 12.88 -8.08
C ALA A 254 17.16 13.74 -8.84
N ALA A 255 18.35 13.17 -9.12
CA ALA A 255 19.41 13.86 -9.85
C ALA A 255 19.01 14.16 -11.30
N ILE A 256 18.39 13.19 -11.99
CA ILE A 256 17.87 13.39 -13.36
C ILE A 256 16.72 14.40 -13.35
N GLY A 257 15.81 14.31 -12.37
CA GLY A 257 14.73 15.26 -12.19
C GLY A 257 15.23 16.69 -12.02
N MET A 258 16.24 16.88 -11.16
CA MET A 258 16.90 18.16 -10.92
C MET A 258 17.63 18.68 -12.17
N TYR A 259 18.37 17.81 -12.87
CA TYR A 259 19.03 18.14 -14.13
C TYR A 259 18.02 18.66 -15.16
N ASN A 260 16.91 17.94 -15.35
CA ASN A 260 15.89 18.31 -16.33
C ASN A 260 15.17 19.61 -15.96
N LEU A 261 14.95 19.86 -14.68
CA LEU A 261 14.40 21.13 -14.21
C LEU A 261 15.29 22.32 -14.56
N VAL A 262 16.60 22.19 -14.36
CA VAL A 262 17.57 23.27 -14.62
C VAL A 262 17.82 23.48 -16.12
N VAL A 263 17.89 22.39 -16.89
CA VAL A 263 18.24 22.44 -18.33
C VAL A 263 17.04 22.74 -19.22
N HIS A 264 15.85 22.24 -18.89
CA HIS A 264 14.67 22.40 -19.73
C HIS A 264 13.85 23.63 -19.35
N GLU A 265 13.16 23.63 -18.20
CA GLU A 265 12.29 24.76 -17.83
C GLU A 265 12.03 24.83 -16.31
N ILE A 266 12.61 25.84 -15.64
CA ILE A 266 12.38 26.12 -14.20
C ILE A 266 10.95 26.60 -13.94
N GLY A 267 10.29 27.18 -14.95
CA GLY A 267 8.91 27.68 -14.87
C GLY A 267 7.87 26.63 -14.50
N VAL A 268 8.21 25.34 -14.63
CA VAL A 268 7.36 24.21 -14.24
C VAL A 268 7.05 24.18 -12.74
N LEU A 269 7.88 24.81 -11.90
CA LEU A 269 7.61 24.96 -10.46
C LEU A 269 6.33 25.75 -10.15
N ARG A 270 5.76 26.47 -11.13
CA ARG A 270 4.42 27.08 -10.99
C ARG A 270 3.33 26.04 -10.70
N ALA A 271 3.54 24.77 -11.04
CA ALA A 271 2.62 23.67 -10.75
C ALA A 271 2.36 23.44 -9.25
N PHE A 272 3.18 23.99 -8.35
CA PHE A 272 2.85 24.03 -6.91
C PHE A 272 1.61 24.89 -6.59
N ASN A 273 1.17 25.75 -7.51
CA ASN A 273 -0.10 26.46 -7.38
C ASN A 273 -1.27 25.52 -7.76
N PRO A 274 -2.20 25.21 -6.84
CA PRO A 274 -3.30 24.29 -7.10
C PRO A 274 -4.32 24.85 -8.10
N MET A 275 -4.25 26.14 -8.45
CA MET A 275 -5.11 26.74 -9.48
C MET A 275 -4.94 26.04 -10.84
N TYR A 276 -3.74 25.51 -11.15
CA TYR A 276 -3.50 24.74 -12.37
C TYR A 276 -4.36 23.48 -12.47
N ILE A 277 -4.75 22.89 -11.34
CA ILE A 277 -5.69 21.75 -11.31
C ILE A 277 -7.08 22.21 -11.76
N VAL A 278 -7.55 23.33 -11.22
CA VAL A 278 -8.87 23.89 -11.54
C VAL A 278 -8.93 24.26 -13.03
N ASP A 279 -7.89 24.90 -13.54
CA ASP A 279 -7.81 25.28 -14.95
C ASP A 279 -7.72 24.06 -15.88
N TYR A 280 -7.00 23.02 -15.48
CA TYR A 280 -6.94 21.75 -16.20
C TYR A 280 -8.33 21.12 -16.39
N PHE A 281 -9.11 21.01 -15.31
CA PHE A 281 -10.47 20.47 -15.40
C PHE A 281 -11.43 21.37 -16.17
N ARG A 282 -11.27 22.71 -16.06
CA ARG A 282 -12.08 23.65 -16.85
C ARG A 282 -11.83 23.51 -18.35
N ARG A 283 -10.59 23.25 -18.77
CA ARG A 283 -10.22 23.09 -20.19
C ARG A 283 -10.61 21.73 -20.74
N ASN A 284 -10.30 20.65 -20.02
CA ASN A 284 -10.41 19.29 -20.53
C ASN A 284 -11.73 18.61 -20.21
N GLY A 285 -12.53 19.15 -19.28
CA GLY A 285 -13.84 18.63 -18.93
C GLY A 285 -13.80 17.14 -18.62
N LYS A 286 -14.49 16.32 -19.42
CA LYS A 286 -14.54 14.85 -19.26
C LYS A 286 -13.19 14.16 -19.46
N GLU A 287 -12.36 14.63 -20.39
CA GLU A 287 -11.04 14.03 -20.65
C GLU A 287 -10.11 14.22 -19.43
N GLY A 288 -10.25 15.35 -18.73
CA GLY A 288 -9.53 15.59 -17.48
C GLY A 288 -9.93 14.64 -16.35
N TRP A 289 -11.15 14.10 -16.36
CA TRP A 289 -11.56 13.07 -15.40
C TRP A 289 -10.99 11.69 -15.75
N VAL A 290 -10.90 11.37 -17.03
CA VAL A 290 -10.30 10.10 -17.49
C VAL A 290 -8.81 10.07 -17.17
N SER A 291 -8.10 11.20 -17.32
CA SER A 291 -6.67 11.28 -17.03
C SER A 291 -6.31 11.07 -15.56
N LEU A 292 -7.26 11.25 -14.63
CA LEU A 292 -7.05 10.93 -13.21
C LEU A 292 -6.74 9.44 -12.99
N GLY A 293 -7.19 8.55 -13.87
CA GLY A 293 -6.81 7.14 -13.84
C GLY A 293 -5.30 6.95 -14.01
N GLY A 294 -4.65 7.73 -14.88
CA GLY A 294 -3.19 7.75 -15.00
C GLY A 294 -2.50 8.45 -13.83
N VAL A 295 -3.08 9.53 -13.31
CA VAL A 295 -2.54 10.24 -12.13
C VAL A 295 -2.56 9.33 -10.89
N ILE A 296 -3.58 8.49 -10.69
CA ILE A 296 -3.64 7.58 -9.54
C ILE A 296 -2.47 6.60 -9.52
N LEU A 297 -1.84 6.34 -10.66
CA LEU A 297 -0.70 5.46 -10.77
C LEU A 297 0.55 6.01 -10.07
N CYS A 298 0.61 7.31 -9.74
CA CYS A 298 1.73 7.85 -8.97
C CYS A 298 1.73 7.44 -7.48
N VAL A 299 0.61 6.90 -6.99
CA VAL A 299 0.43 6.49 -5.58
C VAL A 299 0.23 4.99 -5.43
N THR A 300 0.43 4.22 -6.51
CA THR A 300 0.48 2.75 -6.47
C THR A 300 1.57 2.31 -5.50
N GLY A 301 1.24 1.40 -4.58
CA GLY A 301 2.18 0.94 -3.54
C GLY A 301 1.98 1.57 -2.16
N THR A 302 1.10 2.58 -2.05
CA THR A 302 0.72 3.14 -0.75
C THR A 302 0.02 2.10 0.15
N GLU A 303 -0.73 1.18 -0.45
CA GLU A 303 -1.38 0.07 0.28
C GLU A 303 -0.39 -1.03 0.65
N GLY A 304 0.57 -1.35 -0.22
CA GLY A 304 1.71 -2.20 0.14
C GLY A 304 2.43 -1.68 1.37
N MET A 305 2.69 -0.36 1.42
CA MET A 305 3.28 0.27 2.59
C MET A 305 2.47 0.09 3.87
N TYR A 306 1.14 0.15 3.76
CA TYR A 306 0.29 -0.05 4.92
C TYR A 306 0.22 -1.53 5.33
N ALA A 307 0.21 -2.45 4.38
CA ALA A 307 0.21 -3.89 4.64
C ALA A 307 1.50 -4.37 5.33
N ASP A 308 2.65 -3.79 4.96
CA ASP A 308 3.98 -4.17 5.47
C ASP A 308 4.38 -3.44 6.77
N LEU A 309 3.42 -2.81 7.46
CA LEU A 309 3.68 -2.09 8.71
C LEU A 309 4.26 -2.98 9.83
N SER A 310 3.98 -4.29 9.81
CA SER A 310 4.39 -5.27 10.83
C SER A 310 5.91 -5.39 11.03
N HIS A 311 6.70 -4.92 10.06
CA HIS A 311 8.16 -5.02 10.08
C HIS A 311 8.87 -3.72 10.48
N PHE A 312 8.17 -2.58 10.48
CA PHE A 312 8.81 -1.27 10.59
C PHE A 312 8.08 -0.37 11.58
N SER A 313 8.84 0.42 12.33
CA SER A 313 8.23 1.44 13.19
C SER A 313 7.60 2.56 12.34
N ILE A 314 6.42 3.05 12.76
CA ILE A 314 5.75 4.19 12.12
C ILE A 314 6.70 5.39 11.94
N LYS A 315 7.53 5.68 12.94
CA LYS A 315 8.51 6.79 12.88
C LYS A 315 9.58 6.58 11.81
N ALA A 316 10.05 5.35 11.62
CA ALA A 316 11.00 5.03 10.56
C ALA A 316 10.39 5.33 9.19
N ILE A 317 9.15 4.86 8.96
CA ILE A 317 8.40 5.12 7.72
C ILE A 317 8.18 6.63 7.53
N GLN A 318 7.78 7.38 8.56
CA GLN A 318 7.58 8.83 8.47
C GLN A 318 8.84 9.58 8.04
N ILE A 319 10.00 9.23 8.61
CA ILE A 319 11.28 9.84 8.25
C ILE A 319 11.63 9.46 6.81
N SER A 320 11.74 8.16 6.49
CA SER A 320 12.20 7.71 5.17
C SER A 320 11.28 8.15 4.04
N PHE A 321 9.97 8.19 4.27
CA PHE A 321 9.00 8.67 3.29
C PHE A 321 9.20 10.16 3.01
N SER A 322 9.27 10.97 4.07
CA SER A 322 9.29 12.43 3.95
C SER A 322 10.64 12.96 3.44
N THR A 323 11.75 12.28 3.77
CA THR A 323 13.10 12.76 3.43
C THR A 323 13.69 12.11 2.18
N VAL A 324 13.22 10.93 1.78
CA VAL A 324 13.78 10.21 0.62
C VAL A 324 12.74 10.03 -0.48
N LEU A 325 11.68 9.24 -0.23
CA LEU A 325 10.72 8.88 -1.28
C LEU A 325 10.05 10.11 -1.89
N LEU A 326 9.41 10.95 -1.07
CA LEU A 326 8.61 12.06 -1.55
C LEU A 326 9.44 13.06 -2.38
N PRO A 327 10.59 13.60 -1.88
CA PRO A 327 11.38 14.54 -2.66
C PRO A 327 11.94 13.92 -3.95
N SER A 328 12.40 12.66 -3.91
CA SER A 328 12.94 12.00 -5.11
C SER A 328 11.91 11.80 -6.20
N VAL A 329 10.74 11.27 -5.86
CA VAL A 329 9.65 11.02 -6.82
C VAL A 329 9.06 12.34 -7.33
N ALA A 330 8.85 13.32 -6.45
CA ALA A 330 8.37 14.64 -6.84
C ALA A 330 9.34 15.34 -7.80
N LEU A 331 10.65 15.31 -7.52
CA LEU A 331 11.67 15.87 -8.43
C LEU A 331 11.68 15.15 -9.77
N CYS A 332 11.50 13.84 -9.80
CA CYS A 332 11.42 13.08 -11.05
C CYS A 332 10.25 13.57 -11.91
N TYR A 333 9.03 13.68 -11.34
CA TYR A 333 7.87 14.18 -12.07
C TYR A 333 8.02 15.64 -12.53
N ILE A 334 8.60 16.50 -11.70
CA ILE A 334 8.92 17.89 -12.06
C ILE A 334 9.87 17.90 -13.26
N GLY A 335 10.93 17.10 -13.24
CA GLY A 335 11.91 17.00 -14.32
C GLY A 335 11.33 16.42 -15.62
N GLN A 336 10.52 15.35 -15.54
CA GLN A 336 9.81 14.80 -16.70
C GLN A 336 8.88 15.84 -17.33
N THR A 337 8.17 16.62 -16.51
CA THR A 337 7.30 17.69 -16.99
C THR A 337 8.10 18.82 -17.64
N ALA A 338 9.23 19.21 -17.06
CA ALA A 338 10.15 20.20 -17.65
C ALA A 338 10.69 19.75 -19.02
N TYR A 339 11.03 18.46 -19.16
CA TYR A 339 11.42 17.87 -20.44
C TYR A 339 10.28 17.93 -21.47
N LEU A 340 9.07 17.48 -21.10
CA LEU A 340 7.90 17.44 -22.00
C LEU A 340 7.40 18.80 -22.46
N ARG A 341 7.70 19.87 -21.72
CA ARG A 341 7.40 21.22 -22.17
C ARG A 341 8.15 21.59 -23.46
N LYS A 342 9.35 21.05 -23.64
CA LYS A 342 10.15 21.21 -24.87
C LYS A 342 9.89 20.13 -25.91
N PHE A 343 9.62 18.90 -25.47
CA PHE A 343 9.49 17.71 -26.35
C PHE A 343 8.16 16.97 -26.10
N PRO A 344 6.99 17.58 -26.38
CA PRO A 344 5.68 17.01 -26.06
C PRO A 344 5.39 15.68 -26.80
N GLU A 345 5.98 15.47 -27.97
CA GLU A 345 5.83 14.24 -28.77
C GLU A 345 6.45 13.01 -28.10
N SER A 346 7.29 13.20 -27.09
CA SER A 346 8.01 12.12 -26.40
C SER A 346 7.26 11.55 -25.18
N VAL A 347 5.95 11.80 -25.06
CA VAL A 347 5.18 11.47 -23.85
C VAL A 347 5.14 9.97 -23.52
N ALA A 348 5.08 9.10 -24.52
CA ALA A 348 5.03 7.65 -24.34
C ALA A 348 6.26 7.08 -23.63
N ASP A 349 7.45 7.59 -23.96
CA ASP A 349 8.75 7.12 -23.47
C ASP A 349 9.47 8.17 -22.60
N THR A 350 8.71 9.10 -22.02
CA THR A 350 9.23 10.31 -21.34
C THR A 350 10.35 10.01 -20.37
N PHE A 351 10.18 8.99 -19.52
CA PHE A 351 11.16 8.67 -18.48
C PHE A 351 12.55 8.48 -19.06
N PHE A 352 12.70 7.55 -20.01
CA PHE A 352 13.99 7.19 -20.59
C PHE A 352 14.54 8.26 -21.54
N ARG A 353 13.66 8.93 -22.29
CA ARG A 353 14.06 10.06 -23.16
C ARG A 353 14.57 11.27 -22.41
N SER A 354 14.07 11.48 -21.18
CA SER A 354 14.51 12.58 -20.33
C SER A 354 15.88 12.33 -19.67
N ILE A 355 16.50 11.16 -19.87
CA ILE A 355 17.79 10.82 -19.24
C ILE A 355 18.96 11.29 -20.11
N PRO A 356 19.96 11.98 -19.55
CA PRO A 356 21.20 12.28 -20.27
C PRO A 356 21.89 11.01 -20.78
N GLU A 357 22.47 11.06 -22.00
CA GLU A 357 23.00 9.86 -22.66
C GLU A 357 23.99 9.05 -21.82
N ILE A 358 24.87 9.73 -21.07
CA ILE A 358 25.88 9.10 -20.20
C ILE A 358 25.23 8.32 -19.06
N MET A 359 24.10 8.81 -18.55
CA MET A 359 23.37 8.23 -17.41
C MET A 359 22.33 7.19 -17.81
N PHE A 360 22.09 7.00 -19.12
CA PHE A 360 21.08 6.06 -19.62
C PHE A 360 21.30 4.63 -19.13
N TRP A 361 22.47 4.03 -19.41
CA TRP A 361 22.74 2.63 -19.07
C TRP A 361 22.74 2.35 -17.56
N PRO A 362 23.40 3.17 -16.72
CA PRO A 362 23.28 3.02 -15.27
C PRO A 362 21.84 3.07 -14.79
N THR A 363 21.06 4.06 -15.26
CA THR A 363 19.67 4.23 -14.82
C THR A 363 18.77 3.11 -15.33
N PHE A 364 18.98 2.62 -16.55
CA PHE A 364 18.23 1.51 -17.13
C PHE A 364 18.41 0.21 -16.33
N ILE A 365 19.65 -0.14 -15.98
CA ILE A 365 19.93 -1.34 -15.18
C ILE A 365 19.31 -1.21 -13.78
N ILE A 366 19.47 -0.06 -13.13
CA ILE A 366 18.89 0.18 -11.80
C ILE A 366 17.35 0.23 -11.87
N ALA A 367 16.75 0.70 -12.97
CA ALA A 367 15.30 0.69 -13.17
C ALA A 367 14.75 -0.74 -13.19
N ILE A 368 15.40 -1.66 -13.92
CA ILE A 368 15.01 -3.08 -13.95
C ILE A 368 15.13 -3.71 -12.56
N LEU A 369 16.25 -3.46 -11.87
CA LEU A 369 16.44 -3.98 -10.51
C LEU A 369 15.39 -3.40 -9.54
N SER A 370 15.06 -2.12 -9.66
CA SER A 370 14.07 -1.46 -8.82
C SER A 370 12.65 -1.97 -9.08
N ALA A 371 12.29 -2.24 -10.35
CA ALA A 371 11.01 -2.86 -10.71
C ALA A 371 10.89 -4.29 -10.15
N ILE A 372 11.98 -5.07 -10.17
CA ILE A 372 12.02 -6.39 -9.54
C ILE A 372 11.78 -6.28 -8.03
N ILE A 373 12.45 -5.32 -7.36
CA ILE A 373 12.30 -5.11 -5.91
C ILE A 373 10.88 -4.60 -5.56
N ALA A 374 10.33 -3.68 -6.35
CA ALA A 374 8.97 -3.17 -6.20
C ALA A 374 7.92 -4.28 -6.16
N SER A 375 8.06 -5.25 -7.06
CA SER A 375 7.20 -6.42 -7.15
C SER A 375 7.29 -7.30 -5.90
N GLN A 376 8.48 -7.44 -5.29
CA GLN A 376 8.71 -8.27 -4.11
C GLN A 376 8.00 -7.72 -2.86
N ALA A 377 8.02 -6.39 -2.71
CA ALA A 377 7.33 -5.68 -1.64
C ALA A 377 5.84 -6.02 -1.63
N MET A 378 5.17 -5.80 -2.76
CA MET A 378 3.75 -6.05 -2.92
C MET A 378 3.39 -7.54 -2.74
N LEU A 379 4.24 -8.45 -3.20
CA LEU A 379 4.02 -9.89 -2.99
C LEU A 379 4.12 -10.29 -1.51
N SER A 380 5.06 -9.72 -0.77
CA SER A 380 5.21 -9.98 0.67
C SER A 380 3.99 -9.50 1.45
N GLY A 381 3.52 -8.29 1.17
CA GLY A 381 2.29 -7.75 1.73
C GLY A 381 1.06 -8.60 1.38
N ALA A 382 0.96 -9.09 0.13
CA ALA A 382 -0.11 -9.99 -0.28
C ALA A 382 -0.11 -11.33 0.50
N PHE A 383 1.06 -11.94 0.73
CA PHE A 383 1.18 -13.17 1.52
C PHE A 383 0.81 -12.96 3.00
N ALA A 384 1.22 -11.83 3.58
CA ALA A 384 0.87 -11.46 4.95
C ALA A 384 -0.66 -11.32 5.11
N ILE A 385 -1.31 -10.57 4.22
CA ILE A 385 -2.76 -10.38 4.22
C ILE A 385 -3.49 -11.71 4.04
N LEU A 386 -3.03 -12.57 3.12
CA LEU A 386 -3.68 -13.85 2.84
C LEU A 386 -3.53 -14.85 3.99
N SER A 387 -2.42 -14.81 4.71
CA SER A 387 -2.20 -15.63 5.90
C SER A 387 -3.16 -15.27 7.03
N LYS A 388 -3.52 -13.99 7.15
CA LYS A 388 -4.58 -13.56 8.06
C LYS A 388 -5.96 -14.01 7.57
N ALA A 389 -6.25 -13.92 6.27
CA ALA A 389 -7.50 -14.43 5.71
C ALA A 389 -7.68 -15.95 5.96
N LEU A 390 -6.60 -16.72 5.90
CA LEU A 390 -6.55 -18.15 6.23
C LEU A 390 -6.89 -18.42 7.70
N SER A 391 -6.32 -17.63 8.62
CA SER A 391 -6.62 -17.75 10.06
C SER A 391 -8.11 -17.51 10.39
N LEU A 392 -8.80 -16.77 9.51
CA LEU A 392 -10.23 -16.49 9.60
C LEU A 392 -11.09 -17.50 8.85
N GLY A 393 -10.52 -18.58 8.29
CA GLY A 393 -11.26 -19.60 7.53
C GLY A 393 -11.86 -19.09 6.22
N CYS A 394 -11.38 -17.97 5.69
CA CYS A 394 -11.90 -17.34 4.47
C CYS A 394 -11.28 -17.90 3.18
N PHE A 395 -10.24 -18.72 3.31
CA PHE A 395 -9.48 -19.27 2.20
C PHE A 395 -9.24 -20.78 2.43
N PRO A 396 -9.24 -21.62 1.38
CA PRO A 396 -8.93 -23.04 1.52
C PRO A 396 -7.55 -23.26 2.13
N SER A 397 -7.37 -24.34 2.89
CA SER A 397 -6.10 -24.66 3.55
C SER A 397 -4.96 -24.76 2.52
N VAL A 398 -4.04 -23.80 2.57
CA VAL A 398 -2.79 -23.79 1.77
C VAL A 398 -1.57 -23.91 2.68
N GLN A 399 -0.46 -24.36 2.12
CA GLN A 399 0.77 -24.51 2.90
C GLN A 399 1.43 -23.15 3.16
N VAL A 400 1.41 -22.72 4.42
CA VAL A 400 2.06 -21.49 4.86
C VAL A 400 3.48 -21.80 5.33
N VAL A 401 4.49 -21.29 4.62
CA VAL A 401 5.91 -21.45 4.97
C VAL A 401 6.42 -20.15 5.59
N HIS A 402 6.83 -20.19 6.85
CA HIS A 402 7.47 -19.05 7.51
C HIS A 402 8.94 -19.00 7.07
N THR A 403 9.35 -17.92 6.41
CA THR A 403 10.69 -17.82 5.80
C THR A 403 11.77 -17.39 6.79
N SER A 404 11.40 -16.77 7.91
CA SER A 404 12.32 -16.46 9.01
C SER A 404 11.90 -17.12 10.32
N LYS A 405 12.90 -17.57 11.09
CA LYS A 405 12.70 -18.11 12.45
C LYS A 405 12.50 -17.02 13.51
N SER A 406 12.81 -15.77 13.17
CA SER A 406 12.82 -14.63 14.10
C SER A 406 11.64 -13.67 13.91
N TYR A 407 10.94 -13.72 12.78
CA TYR A 407 9.84 -12.81 12.45
C TYR A 407 8.63 -13.56 11.89
N ALA A 408 7.53 -13.57 12.65
CA ALA A 408 6.30 -14.27 12.28
C ALA A 408 5.59 -13.69 11.03
N GLY A 409 5.91 -12.44 10.64
CA GLY A 409 5.29 -11.77 9.49
C GLY A 409 5.87 -12.14 8.12
N GLN A 410 7.03 -12.80 8.05
CA GLN A 410 7.65 -13.16 6.77
C GLN A 410 7.12 -14.50 6.26
N VAL A 411 6.05 -14.42 5.49
CA VAL A 411 5.28 -15.57 5.03
C VAL A 411 5.46 -15.79 3.53
N TYR A 412 5.74 -17.03 3.14
CA TYR A 412 5.78 -17.48 1.75
C TYR A 412 4.71 -18.55 1.54
N ILE A 413 3.85 -18.34 0.54
CA ILE A 413 2.80 -19.28 0.15
C ILE A 413 3.07 -19.71 -1.31
N PRO A 414 3.63 -20.91 -1.54
CA PRO A 414 4.07 -21.35 -2.86
C PRO A 414 2.98 -21.31 -3.93
N GLU A 415 1.76 -21.73 -3.59
CA GLU A 415 0.63 -21.81 -4.51
C GLU A 415 0.19 -20.42 -4.98
N VAL A 416 0.17 -19.47 -4.06
CA VAL A 416 -0.24 -18.09 -4.32
C VAL A 416 0.83 -17.38 -5.14
N ASN A 417 2.10 -17.59 -4.81
CA ASN A 417 3.22 -17.11 -5.60
C ASN A 417 3.14 -17.60 -7.06
N PHE A 418 2.86 -18.89 -7.26
CA PHE A 418 2.71 -19.45 -8.60
C PHE A 418 1.51 -18.86 -9.35
N LEU A 419 0.34 -18.74 -8.69
CA LEU A 419 -0.86 -18.18 -9.30
C LEU A 419 -0.70 -16.70 -9.67
N MET A 420 -0.14 -15.89 -8.77
CA MET A 420 0.16 -14.47 -9.04
C MET A 420 1.21 -14.32 -10.13
N GLY A 421 2.23 -15.18 -10.16
CA GLY A 421 3.24 -15.17 -11.21
C GLY A 421 2.68 -15.52 -12.59
N LEU A 422 1.87 -16.58 -12.66
CA LEU A 422 1.17 -16.96 -13.88
C LEU A 422 0.25 -15.83 -14.37
N ALA A 423 -0.54 -15.24 -13.47
CA ALA A 423 -1.43 -14.14 -13.81
C ALA A 423 -0.67 -12.89 -14.28
N SER A 424 0.46 -12.55 -13.63
CA SER A 424 1.32 -11.43 -14.05
C SER A 424 1.86 -11.63 -15.47
N ILE A 425 2.30 -12.85 -15.78
CA ILE A 425 2.79 -13.22 -17.12
C ILE A 425 1.65 -13.13 -18.16
N ILE A 426 0.46 -13.66 -17.84
CA ILE A 426 -0.70 -13.59 -18.73
C ILE A 426 -1.08 -12.13 -19.02
N VAL A 427 -1.19 -11.28 -17.99
CA VAL A 427 -1.47 -9.85 -18.14
C VAL A 427 -0.44 -9.19 -19.06
N THR A 428 0.86 -9.47 -18.86
CA THR A 428 1.93 -8.90 -19.67
C THR A 428 1.84 -9.31 -21.14
N ILE A 429 1.50 -10.58 -21.42
CA ILE A 429 1.37 -11.11 -22.79
C ILE A 429 0.09 -10.60 -23.48
N THR A 430 -1.00 -10.47 -22.74
CA THR A 430 -2.31 -10.07 -23.27
C THR A 430 -2.36 -8.58 -23.60
N PHE A 431 -2.01 -7.71 -22.66
CA PHE A 431 -2.17 -6.26 -22.83
C PHE A 431 -1.00 -5.63 -23.62
N ARG A 432 0.22 -6.17 -23.48
CA ARG A 432 1.46 -5.76 -24.18
C ARG A 432 1.91 -4.30 -24.02
N THR A 433 1.01 -3.39 -23.65
CA THR A 433 1.24 -1.96 -23.50
C THR A 433 1.06 -1.57 -22.05
N THR A 434 1.86 -0.59 -21.60
CA THR A 434 1.82 -0.10 -20.21
C THR A 434 0.54 0.69 -19.91
N THR A 435 -0.04 1.37 -20.91
CA THR A 435 -1.27 2.15 -20.79
C THR A 435 -2.49 1.28 -20.43
N GLU A 436 -2.69 0.15 -21.11
CA GLU A 436 -3.85 -0.71 -20.86
C GLU A 436 -3.76 -1.39 -19.48
N ILE A 437 -2.56 -1.85 -19.10
CA ILE A 437 -2.30 -2.39 -17.77
C ILE A 437 -2.51 -1.28 -16.72
N GLY A 438 -2.03 -0.06 -16.99
CA GLY A 438 -2.20 1.11 -16.14
C GLY A 438 -3.67 1.45 -15.86
N ASN A 439 -4.54 1.36 -16.87
CA ASN A 439 -5.98 1.59 -16.68
C ASN A 439 -6.63 0.56 -15.76
N ALA A 440 -6.33 -0.73 -15.95
CA ALA A 440 -6.80 -1.79 -15.06
C ALA A 440 -6.27 -1.61 -13.63
N TYR A 441 -5.00 -1.19 -13.55
CA TYR A 441 -4.34 -0.96 -12.29
C TYR A 441 -4.93 0.23 -11.52
N GLY A 442 -5.22 1.34 -12.21
CA GLY A 442 -5.88 2.49 -11.61
C GLY A 442 -7.25 2.16 -11.00
N ILE A 443 -8.07 1.35 -11.68
CA ILE A 443 -9.37 0.90 -11.16
C ILE A 443 -9.19 0.07 -9.89
N CYS A 444 -8.19 -0.83 -9.89
CA CYS A 444 -7.87 -1.67 -8.75
C CYS A 444 -7.50 -0.83 -7.52
N VAL A 445 -6.53 0.10 -7.68
CA VAL A 445 -6.03 0.94 -6.60
C VAL A 445 -7.08 1.91 -6.06
N VAL A 446 -7.88 2.54 -6.94
CA VAL A 446 -8.99 3.41 -6.50
C VAL A 446 -9.99 2.64 -5.64
N THR A 447 -10.31 1.40 -6.03
CA THR A 447 -11.22 0.55 -5.27
C THR A 447 -10.65 0.18 -3.91
N VAL A 448 -9.37 -0.22 -3.85
CA VAL A 448 -8.70 -0.50 -2.57
C VAL A 448 -8.72 0.74 -1.69
N PHE A 449 -8.22 1.88 -2.18
CA PHE A 449 -8.17 3.11 -1.40
C PHE A 449 -9.54 3.54 -0.88
N SER A 450 -10.58 3.36 -1.69
CA SER A 450 -11.95 3.62 -1.27
C SER A 450 -12.33 2.73 -0.09
N ILE A 451 -12.14 1.41 -0.20
CA ILE A 451 -12.45 0.44 0.86
C ILE A 451 -11.67 0.77 2.14
N THR A 452 -10.36 0.99 2.04
CA THR A 452 -9.50 1.30 3.20
C THR A 452 -9.91 2.61 3.87
N THR A 453 -10.34 3.61 3.10
CA THR A 453 -10.84 4.90 3.63
C THR A 453 -12.13 4.71 4.43
N HIS A 454 -13.07 3.88 3.94
CA HIS A 454 -14.30 3.57 4.66
C HIS A 454 -14.00 2.78 5.95
N LEU A 455 -13.16 1.75 5.89
CA LEU A 455 -12.79 0.96 7.06
C LEU A 455 -12.05 1.81 8.12
N THR A 456 -11.08 2.62 7.69
CA THR A 456 -10.36 3.52 8.60
C THR A 456 -11.31 4.54 9.23
N THR A 457 -12.29 5.05 8.48
CA THR A 457 -13.32 5.95 9.03
C THR A 457 -14.11 5.28 10.17
N ILE A 458 -14.49 4.01 10.01
CA ILE A 458 -15.16 3.25 11.06
C ILE A 458 -14.25 3.11 12.29
N VAL A 459 -12.97 2.79 12.10
CA VAL A 459 -11.97 2.73 13.18
C VAL A 459 -11.83 4.07 13.91
N MET A 460 -11.72 5.19 13.19
CA MET A 460 -11.59 6.52 13.81
C MET A 460 -12.81 6.88 14.68
N LEU A 461 -14.01 6.50 14.24
CA LEU A 461 -15.25 6.78 14.96
C LEU A 461 -15.46 5.85 16.16
N LEU A 462 -15.12 4.56 16.03
CA LEU A 462 -15.31 3.56 17.08
C LEU A 462 -14.18 3.53 18.11
N VAL A 463 -12.93 3.48 17.65
CA VAL A 463 -11.75 3.23 18.47
C VAL A 463 -11.15 4.55 18.96
N TRP A 464 -10.83 5.46 18.03
CA TRP A 464 -10.17 6.73 18.40
C TRP A 464 -11.11 7.79 18.96
N ARG A 465 -12.44 7.57 18.85
CA ARG A 465 -13.50 8.46 19.36
C ARG A 465 -13.33 9.92 18.88
N LYS A 466 -12.73 10.18 17.70
CA LYS A 466 -12.47 11.55 17.20
C LYS A 466 -13.71 12.19 16.54
N ARG A 467 -13.67 13.52 16.30
CA ARG A 467 -14.72 14.26 15.57
C ARG A 467 -14.72 13.85 14.08
N TRP A 468 -15.87 13.93 13.42
CA TRP A 468 -16.05 13.54 12.01
C TRP A 468 -15.23 14.38 11.02
N VAL A 469 -14.75 15.56 11.42
CA VAL A 469 -14.06 16.50 10.52
C VAL A 469 -12.80 15.89 9.89
N PRO A 470 -11.84 15.30 10.64
CA PRO A 470 -10.73 14.55 10.03
C PRO A 470 -11.17 13.32 9.21
N ALA A 471 -12.30 12.69 9.54
CA ALA A 471 -12.82 11.54 8.79
C ALA A 471 -13.44 11.96 7.43
N ILE A 472 -14.12 13.11 7.38
CA ILE A 472 -14.65 13.71 6.16
C ILE A 472 -13.50 14.20 5.26
N LEU A 473 -12.46 14.80 5.86
CA LEU A 473 -11.27 15.25 5.13
C LEU A 473 -10.49 14.06 4.50
N LEU A 474 -10.51 12.90 5.15
CA LEU A 474 -10.00 11.63 4.58
C LEU A 474 -10.86 11.11 3.41
N LEU A 475 -12.18 11.25 3.51
CA LEU A 475 -13.15 10.78 2.51
C LEU A 475 -13.18 11.65 1.25
N THR A 476 -13.00 12.97 1.37
CA THR A 476 -13.11 13.90 0.24
C THR A 476 -11.89 13.90 -0.69
N CYS A 477 -10.80 13.20 -0.35
CA CYS A 477 -9.55 13.32 -1.08
C CYS A 477 -9.41 12.39 -2.31
N PRO A 478 -10.22 11.31 -2.47
CA PRO A 478 -10.30 10.64 -3.77
C PRO A 478 -11.72 10.29 -4.26
N HIS A 479 -12.78 10.49 -3.46
CA HIS A 479 -14.15 10.03 -3.81
C HIS A 479 -14.82 10.77 -4.98
N GLY A 480 -14.21 11.83 -5.53
CA GLY A 480 -14.73 12.51 -6.73
C GLY A 480 -14.69 11.66 -8.01
N LEU A 481 -14.02 10.51 -8.02
CA LEU A 481 -13.71 9.77 -9.25
C LEU A 481 -14.75 8.73 -9.72
N ASN A 482 -15.71 8.28 -8.89
CA ASN A 482 -16.44 7.04 -9.22
C ASN A 482 -17.97 7.16 -9.41
N ASP A 483 -18.56 8.34 -9.20
CA ASP A 483 -20.03 8.45 -9.17
C ASP A 483 -20.71 8.77 -10.53
N ASN A 484 -19.97 8.83 -11.64
CA ASN A 484 -20.55 9.14 -12.96
C ASN A 484 -20.36 8.05 -14.05
N MET A 485 -19.84 6.87 -13.71
CA MET A 485 -19.64 5.78 -14.68
C MET A 485 -20.65 4.63 -14.56
N ALA A 486 -21.53 4.64 -13.56
CA ALA A 486 -22.63 3.71 -13.44
C ALA A 486 -23.97 4.46 -13.49
N LEU A 487 -24.90 3.97 -14.32
CA LEU A 487 -26.28 4.44 -14.56
C LEU A 487 -26.50 5.35 -15.79
N ARG A 488 -26.45 4.74 -16.98
CA ARG A 488 -27.55 4.92 -17.94
C ARG A 488 -27.91 3.56 -18.57
N PRO A 489 -29.07 2.96 -18.26
CA PRO A 489 -29.64 1.93 -19.11
C PRO A 489 -30.10 2.61 -20.42
N ARG A 490 -29.53 2.19 -21.55
CA ARG A 490 -30.13 2.47 -22.87
C ARG A 490 -31.37 1.61 -23.00
N HIS A 491 -32.54 2.23 -22.90
CA HIS A 491 -33.76 1.76 -23.53
C HIS A 491 -34.27 2.84 -24.48
N GLU A 492 -35.06 2.40 -25.47
CA GLU A 492 -35.61 3.08 -26.67
C GLU A 492 -34.73 2.85 -27.92
N VAL A 493 -34.97 1.80 -28.72
CA VAL A 493 -36.13 1.42 -29.57
C VAL A 493 -36.30 2.34 -30.78
N LEU A 494 -36.01 1.76 -31.96
CA LEU A 494 -36.63 1.93 -33.29
C LEU A 494 -37.49 3.18 -33.50
N VAL A 495 -37.09 4.04 -34.44
CA VAL A 495 -37.68 4.20 -35.80
C VAL A 495 -36.57 4.65 -36.75
#